data_AF-A0A2V9V2C8-F1
#
_entry.id   AF-A0A2V9V2C8-F1
#
_cell.length_a   1.000
_cell.length_b   1.000
_cell.length_c   1.000
_cell.angle_alpha   90.00
_cell.angle_beta   90.00
_cell.angle_gamma   90.00
#
_symmetry.space_group_name_H-M   'P 1'
#
loop_
_entity.id
_entity.type
_entity.pdbx_description
1 polymer ?
#
loop_
_entity_poly.entity_id
_entity_poly.type
_entity_poly.pdbx_seq_one_letter_code
_entity_poly.pdbx_strand_id
1 'polypeptide(L)'
;MGKPYWAAALVVVLAICGTTIVAQEKSAAPESSSASPNSKAENNPGAQYSGMYSFLKEGEFVQVTVEEAGRVTGFVSRYGDLESDKGSFLDQFFKTGKLDGNTLAFTTEVVHGTAFDFKGTIERGEGKKTGDEAYYVLKGTLTERVTDVNQKQSSKTREVSFKAFPAEASAQPAPRD
;
A
#
# COMPACT_ATOMS: atom_id res chain seq x y z
N MET A 1 2.65 39.97 -32.40
CA MET A 1 1.66 39.54 -31.39
C MET A 1 2.36 38.58 -30.43
N GLY A 2 2.56 38.80 -29.14
CA GLY A 2 2.30 39.91 -28.23
C GLY A 2 2.80 39.42 -26.86
N LYS A 3 3.78 40.11 -26.27
CA LYS A 3 4.04 40.06 -24.82
C LYS A 3 3.40 41.31 -24.22
N PRO A 4 2.91 41.25 -22.98
CA PRO A 4 3.56 42.10 -22.01
C PRO A 4 3.81 41.47 -20.63
N TYR A 5 5.00 41.80 -20.13
CA TYR A 5 5.48 41.73 -18.76
C TYR A 5 4.75 42.72 -17.88
N TRP A 6 4.41 42.37 -16.63
CA TRP A 6 4.25 43.34 -15.53
C TRP A 6 5.29 43.04 -14.44
N ALA A 7 6.25 43.96 -14.30
CA ALA A 7 6.89 44.32 -13.03
C ALA A 7 5.94 45.32 -12.32
N ALA A 8 5.99 45.65 -11.05
CA ALA A 8 6.95 45.53 -9.96
C ALA A 8 6.18 45.77 -8.64
N ALA A 9 6.76 45.42 -7.49
CA ALA A 9 6.87 46.33 -6.36
C ALA A 9 7.67 45.68 -5.24
N LEU A 10 8.78 46.34 -4.93
CA LEU A 10 9.73 46.07 -3.87
C LEU A 10 9.31 46.88 -2.65
N VAL A 11 9.18 46.26 -1.47
CA VAL A 11 9.18 46.98 -0.19
C VAL A 11 10.14 46.29 0.76
N VAL A 12 11.24 47.00 1.03
CA VAL A 12 12.23 46.74 2.07
C VAL A 12 11.70 47.30 3.38
N VAL A 13 11.75 46.54 4.48
CA VAL A 13 11.68 47.09 5.83
C VAL A 13 12.79 46.50 6.69
N LEU A 14 13.37 47.42 7.45
CA LEU A 14 14.62 47.40 8.18
C LEU A 14 14.53 46.64 9.53
N ALA A 15 15.71 46.24 10.01
CA ALA A 15 16.00 45.54 11.24
C ALA A 15 15.57 46.24 12.54
N ILE A 16 15.24 45.46 13.58
CA ILE A 16 15.41 45.86 14.98
C ILE A 16 15.86 44.64 15.80
N CYS A 17 17.03 44.80 16.44
CA CYS A 17 17.61 43.88 17.42
C CYS A 17 17.03 44.23 18.80
N GLY A 18 16.54 43.24 19.55
CA GLY A 18 16.03 43.44 20.91
C GLY A 18 16.05 42.14 21.71
N THR A 19 16.87 42.10 22.74
CA THR A 19 16.92 41.03 23.75
C THR A 19 15.86 41.29 24.83
N THR A 20 14.90 40.38 24.99
CA THR A 20 14.15 40.20 26.25
C THR A 20 13.67 38.75 26.36
N ILE A 21 14.10 38.05 27.41
CA ILE A 21 13.51 36.78 27.84
C ILE A 21 12.18 37.11 28.51
N VAL A 22 11.09 36.53 28.02
CA VAL A 22 9.85 36.36 28.77
C VAL A 22 9.44 34.89 28.62
N ALA A 23 9.46 34.17 29.73
CA ALA A 23 8.86 32.86 29.85
C ALA A 23 7.33 33.00 29.75
N GLN A 24 6.71 32.36 28.74
CA GLN A 24 5.28 32.12 28.70
C GLN A 24 5.03 30.61 28.65
N GLU A 25 4.48 30.13 29.76
CA GLU A 25 3.75 28.88 29.86
C GLU A 25 2.44 28.97 29.05
N LYS A 26 2.01 27.82 28.50
CA LYS A 26 0.70 27.53 27.88
C LYS A 26 0.52 27.95 26.41
N SER A 27 0.70 26.98 25.51
CA SER A 27 -0.33 26.60 24.52
C SER A 27 0.03 25.32 23.76
N ALA A 28 -0.93 24.39 23.80
CA ALA A 28 -1.22 23.29 22.88
C ALA A 28 -0.16 22.96 21.82
N ALA A 29 0.52 21.83 22.02
CA ALA A 29 1.04 21.05 20.91
C ALA A 29 -0.15 20.54 20.07
N PRO A 30 -0.02 20.48 18.73
CA PRO A 30 -1.10 20.04 17.87
C PRO A 30 -1.43 18.60 18.23
N GLU A 31 -2.70 18.38 18.57
CA GLU A 31 -3.31 17.07 18.63
C GLU A 31 -2.98 16.37 17.32
N SER A 32 -2.08 15.38 17.38
CA SER A 32 -1.98 14.36 16.36
C SER A 32 -3.38 13.79 16.22
N SER A 33 -4.09 14.20 15.17
CA SER A 33 -5.33 13.58 14.73
C SER A 33 -5.05 12.11 14.54
N SER A 34 -5.28 11.34 15.59
CA SER A 34 -5.46 9.91 15.57
C SER A 34 -6.79 9.69 14.87
N ALA A 35 -6.78 9.80 13.55
CA ALA A 35 -7.90 9.41 12.72
C ALA A 35 -7.98 7.89 12.79
N SER A 36 -8.77 7.38 13.74
CA SER A 36 -9.32 6.03 13.70
C SER A 36 -9.88 5.78 12.30
N PRO A 37 -9.39 4.80 11.52
CA PRO A 37 -9.85 4.60 10.15
C PRO A 37 -11.24 3.94 10.06
N ASN A 38 -12.08 4.03 11.09
CA ASN A 38 -13.30 3.23 11.20
C ASN A 38 -14.59 4.06 11.12
N SER A 39 -14.72 4.93 10.11
CA SER A 39 -16.02 5.55 9.79
C SER A 39 -16.24 5.90 8.31
N LYS A 40 -15.43 5.38 7.37
CA LYS A 40 -15.68 5.56 5.92
C LYS A 40 -15.95 4.24 5.16
N ALA A 41 -16.04 3.12 5.86
CA ALA A 41 -16.24 1.80 5.26
C ALA A 41 -17.70 1.51 4.86
N GLU A 42 -18.66 2.38 5.18
CA GLU A 42 -20.08 2.02 5.14
C GLU A 42 -20.73 2.09 3.74
N ASN A 43 -20.02 2.53 2.69
CA ASN A 43 -20.60 2.53 1.34
C ASN A 43 -19.61 2.26 0.19
N ASN A 44 -18.44 1.69 0.48
CA ASN A 44 -17.49 1.33 -0.58
C ASN A 44 -17.62 -0.15 -0.95
N PRO A 45 -18.27 -0.51 -2.09
CA PRO A 45 -18.44 -1.90 -2.48
C PRO A 45 -17.09 -2.60 -2.62
N GLY A 46 -16.92 -3.70 -1.89
CA GLY A 46 -15.66 -4.47 -1.87
C GLY A 46 -14.69 -4.07 -0.76
N ALA A 47 -14.96 -3.04 0.05
CA ALA A 47 -14.11 -2.65 1.18
C ALA A 47 -13.83 -3.82 2.15
N GLN A 48 -14.79 -4.74 2.30
CA GLN A 48 -14.66 -5.97 3.09
C GLN A 48 -13.54 -6.92 2.61
N TYR A 49 -13.05 -6.77 1.38
CA TYR A 49 -11.92 -7.53 0.83
C TYR A 49 -10.57 -6.83 1.02
N SER A 50 -10.54 -5.70 1.74
CA SER A 50 -9.28 -5.06 2.10
C SER A 50 -8.64 -5.80 3.28
N GLY A 51 -7.33 -5.94 3.24
CA GLY A 51 -6.57 -6.64 4.28
C GLY A 51 -5.25 -7.18 3.77
N MET A 52 -4.54 -7.89 4.65
CA MET A 52 -3.35 -8.62 4.28
C MET A 52 -3.69 -10.07 3.94
N TYR A 53 -3.09 -10.57 2.88
CA TYR A 53 -3.22 -11.94 2.42
C TYR A 53 -1.84 -12.59 2.35
N SER A 54 -1.74 -13.87 2.66
CA SER A 54 -0.51 -14.64 2.49
C SER A 54 0.00 -14.55 1.04
N PHE A 55 1.29 -14.68 0.83
CA PHE A 55 1.85 -14.74 -0.52
C PHE A 55 2.54 -16.08 -0.77
N LEU A 56 3.58 -16.09 -1.61
CA LEU A 56 4.19 -17.31 -2.15
C LEU A 56 4.96 -18.13 -1.11
N LYS A 57 5.61 -17.46 -0.16
CA LYS A 57 6.38 -18.08 0.92
C LYS A 57 5.91 -17.58 2.27
N GLU A 58 6.23 -18.32 3.33
CA GLU A 58 5.98 -17.89 4.70
C GLU A 58 6.69 -16.55 4.98
N GLY A 59 6.00 -15.64 5.67
CA GLY A 59 6.48 -14.28 5.93
C GLY A 59 6.30 -13.30 4.76
N GLU A 60 5.91 -13.76 3.57
CA GLU A 60 5.55 -12.91 2.45
C GLU A 60 4.03 -12.67 2.42
N PHE A 61 3.61 -11.48 2.02
CA PHE A 61 2.20 -11.12 1.99
C PHE A 61 1.89 -10.08 0.92
N VAL A 62 0.60 -9.98 0.57
CA VAL A 62 0.06 -8.89 -0.25
C VAL A 62 -0.94 -8.11 0.57
N GLN A 63 -0.73 -6.80 0.69
CA GLN A 63 -1.73 -5.90 1.23
C GLN A 63 -2.64 -5.47 0.08
N VAL A 64 -3.95 -5.60 0.28
CA VAL A 64 -4.99 -5.15 -0.65
C VAL A 64 -5.82 -4.09 0.03
N THR A 65 -6.05 -2.98 -0.66
CA THR A 65 -6.96 -1.92 -0.23
C THR A 65 -7.90 -1.59 -1.37
N VAL A 66 -9.19 -1.82 -1.16
CA VAL A 66 -10.23 -1.49 -2.12
C VAL A 66 -10.70 -0.07 -1.86
N GLU A 67 -10.47 0.82 -2.82
CA GLU A 67 -10.88 2.22 -2.80
C GLU A 67 -12.22 2.39 -3.56
N GLU A 68 -12.69 3.63 -3.67
CA GLU A 68 -13.92 3.94 -4.42
C GLU A 68 -13.85 3.47 -5.88
N ALA A 69 -15.02 3.20 -6.45
CA ALA A 69 -15.20 2.76 -7.83
C ALA A 69 -14.39 1.49 -8.21
N GLY A 70 -14.06 0.64 -7.22
CA GLY A 70 -13.36 -0.62 -7.44
C GLY A 70 -11.88 -0.45 -7.79
N ARG A 71 -11.27 0.72 -7.55
CA ARG A 71 -9.82 0.86 -7.64
C ARG A 71 -9.17 0.06 -6.51
N VAL A 72 -8.06 -0.62 -6.81
CA VAL A 72 -7.30 -1.37 -5.81
C VAL A 72 -5.89 -0.81 -5.71
N THR A 73 -5.48 -0.51 -4.48
CA THR A 73 -4.11 -0.14 -4.11
C THR A 73 -3.56 -1.17 -3.12
N GLY A 74 -2.25 -1.12 -2.89
CA GLY A 74 -1.57 -2.11 -2.09
C GLY A 74 -0.12 -2.30 -2.47
N PHE A 75 0.47 -3.34 -1.91
CA PHE A 75 1.84 -3.77 -2.21
C PHE A 75 2.01 -5.26 -1.91
N VAL A 76 2.98 -5.89 -2.57
CA VAL A 76 3.50 -7.21 -2.23
C VAL A 76 4.76 -7.03 -1.40
N SER A 77 4.77 -7.56 -0.20
CA SER A 77 5.96 -7.62 0.65
C SER A 77 6.58 -9.01 0.57
N ARG A 78 7.84 -9.09 0.13
CA ARG A 78 8.50 -10.38 -0.10
C ARG A 78 10.00 -10.33 0.13
N TYR A 79 10.61 -11.50 0.25
CA TYR A 79 12.07 -11.60 0.28
C TYR A 79 12.64 -11.50 -1.13
N GLY A 80 13.71 -10.72 -1.27
CA GLY A 80 14.56 -10.71 -2.45
C GLY A 80 15.18 -12.09 -2.70
N ASP A 81 15.15 -12.52 -3.95
CA ASP A 81 15.64 -13.85 -4.39
C ASP A 81 16.83 -13.73 -5.36
N LEU A 82 17.06 -12.52 -5.89
CA LEU A 82 18.19 -12.26 -6.79
C LEU A 82 19.44 -11.99 -5.96
N GLU A 83 20.62 -12.23 -6.56
CA GLU A 83 21.91 -12.01 -5.88
C GLU A 83 22.06 -10.57 -5.34
N SER A 84 21.44 -9.58 -6.01
CA SER A 84 21.51 -8.18 -5.61
C SER A 84 20.66 -7.82 -4.38
N ASP A 85 19.67 -8.63 -4.01
CA ASP A 85 18.70 -8.34 -2.95
C ASP A 85 18.37 -9.52 -2.04
N LYS A 86 19.15 -10.60 -2.14
CA LYS A 86 18.89 -11.84 -1.42
C LYS A 86 18.72 -11.58 0.08
N GLY A 87 17.54 -11.92 0.60
CA GLY A 87 17.20 -11.78 2.02
C GLY A 87 16.73 -10.38 2.43
N SER A 88 16.79 -9.38 1.54
CA SER A 88 16.15 -8.08 1.77
C SER A 88 14.63 -8.22 1.73
N PHE A 89 13.95 -7.52 2.62
CA PHE A 89 12.49 -7.43 2.60
C PHE A 89 12.08 -6.26 1.70
N LEU A 90 11.34 -6.57 0.63
CA LEU A 90 11.02 -5.64 -0.45
C LEU A 90 9.51 -5.41 -0.53
N ASP A 91 9.11 -4.14 -0.53
CA ASP A 91 7.73 -3.75 -0.79
C ASP A 91 7.55 -3.32 -2.25
N GLN A 92 6.71 -4.06 -2.97
CA GLN A 92 6.41 -3.83 -4.38
C GLN A 92 4.99 -3.29 -4.53
N PHE A 93 4.88 -1.98 -4.63
CA PHE A 93 3.60 -1.28 -4.74
C PHE A 93 2.84 -1.64 -6.01
N PHE A 94 1.51 -1.60 -5.93
CA PHE A 94 0.65 -1.77 -7.10
C PHE A 94 0.80 -0.57 -8.03
N LYS A 95 1.21 -0.85 -9.27
CA LYS A 95 1.16 0.08 -10.39
C LYS A 95 -0.27 0.29 -10.87
N THR A 96 -1.02 -0.81 -10.95
CA THR A 96 -2.44 -0.83 -11.30
C THR A 96 -3.16 -1.86 -10.45
N GLY A 97 -4.42 -1.62 -10.15
CA GLY A 97 -5.27 -2.56 -9.44
C GLY A 97 -6.74 -2.22 -9.65
N LYS A 98 -7.55 -3.26 -9.85
CA LYS A 98 -8.99 -3.15 -10.05
C LYS A 98 -9.73 -4.34 -9.44
N LEU A 99 -10.87 -4.05 -8.85
CA LEU A 99 -11.89 -4.99 -8.42
C LEU A 99 -13.17 -4.75 -9.22
N ASP A 100 -13.71 -5.80 -9.83
CA ASP A 100 -14.97 -5.79 -10.57
C ASP A 100 -15.87 -6.90 -10.02
N GLY A 101 -16.79 -6.54 -9.13
CA GLY A 101 -17.52 -7.48 -8.28
C GLY A 101 -16.56 -8.25 -7.36
N ASN A 102 -16.29 -9.50 -7.70
CA ASN A 102 -15.32 -10.36 -7.01
C ASN A 102 -14.07 -10.66 -7.86
N THR A 103 -13.96 -10.10 -9.07
CA THR A 103 -12.80 -10.29 -9.95
C THR A 103 -11.72 -9.28 -9.58
N LEU A 104 -10.57 -9.77 -9.12
CA LEU A 104 -9.42 -8.96 -8.72
C LEU A 104 -8.30 -9.09 -9.75
N ALA A 105 -7.75 -7.96 -10.17
CA ALA A 105 -6.52 -7.90 -10.93
C ALA A 105 -5.60 -6.80 -10.39
N PHE A 106 -4.30 -7.08 -10.30
CA PHE A 106 -3.29 -6.07 -10.00
C PHE A 106 -1.98 -6.36 -10.73
N THR A 107 -1.21 -5.30 -10.95
CA THR A 107 0.17 -5.37 -11.44
C THR A 107 1.05 -4.54 -10.51
N THR A 108 2.21 -5.06 -10.10
CA THR A 108 3.16 -4.31 -9.28
C THR A 108 4.09 -3.44 -10.12
N GLU A 109 4.71 -2.45 -9.48
CA GLU A 109 5.92 -1.80 -9.98
C GLU A 109 7.05 -2.83 -10.15
N VAL A 110 8.03 -2.48 -10.98
CA VAL A 110 9.24 -3.30 -11.16
C VAL A 110 10.23 -2.96 -10.06
N VAL A 111 10.57 -3.92 -9.21
CA VAL A 111 11.64 -3.77 -8.21
C VAL A 111 12.72 -4.80 -8.51
N HIS A 112 13.93 -4.31 -8.74
CA HIS A 112 15.10 -5.12 -9.09
C HIS A 112 14.82 -6.11 -10.23
N GLY A 113 14.18 -5.61 -11.30
CA GLY A 113 13.85 -6.42 -12.47
C GLY A 113 12.68 -7.40 -12.28
N THR A 114 12.06 -7.48 -11.10
CA THR A 114 10.92 -8.35 -10.82
C THR A 114 9.62 -7.56 -10.77
N ALA A 115 8.55 -8.08 -11.38
CA ALA A 115 7.18 -7.58 -11.24
C ALA A 115 6.17 -8.72 -11.23
N PHE A 116 5.04 -8.51 -10.57
CA PHE A 116 3.93 -9.47 -10.48
C PHE A 116 2.69 -8.96 -11.21
N ASP A 117 2.00 -9.88 -11.86
CA ASP A 117 0.66 -9.70 -12.42
C ASP A 117 -0.26 -10.78 -11.85
N PHE A 118 -1.28 -10.37 -11.12
CA PHE A 118 -2.30 -11.26 -10.59
C PHE A 118 -3.62 -11.04 -11.31
N LYS A 119 -4.29 -12.15 -11.66
CA LYS A 119 -5.66 -12.14 -12.17
C LYS A 119 -6.42 -13.30 -11.56
N GLY A 120 -7.54 -13.00 -10.92
CA GLY A 120 -8.30 -14.00 -10.21
C GLY A 120 -9.59 -13.47 -9.61
N THR A 121 -10.09 -14.19 -8.63
CA THR A 121 -11.30 -13.87 -7.88
C THR A 121 -11.04 -13.89 -6.39
N ILE A 122 -11.89 -13.16 -5.66
CA ILE A 122 -11.95 -13.18 -4.21
C ILE A 122 -13.09 -14.13 -3.81
N GLU A 123 -12.74 -15.24 -3.19
CA GLU A 123 -13.67 -16.29 -2.77
C GLU A 123 -13.80 -16.35 -1.26
N ARG A 124 -14.86 -17.00 -0.79
CA ARG A 124 -15.01 -17.39 0.60
C ARG A 124 -14.13 -18.61 0.89
N GLY A 125 -13.27 -18.50 1.90
CA GLY A 125 -12.42 -19.61 2.33
C GLY A 125 -12.95 -20.34 3.56
N GLU A 126 -12.01 -20.96 4.28
CA GLU A 126 -12.26 -21.88 5.40
C GLU A 126 -12.63 -21.14 6.71
N GLY A 127 -12.33 -19.85 6.80
CA GLY A 127 -12.68 -19.01 7.94
C GLY A 127 -14.19 -18.90 8.12
N LYS A 128 -14.67 -19.06 9.36
CA LYS A 128 -16.11 -19.15 9.67
C LYS A 128 -16.73 -17.78 9.88
N LYS A 129 -15.98 -16.85 10.47
CA LYS A 129 -16.41 -15.50 10.87
C LYS A 129 -15.52 -14.45 10.24
N THR A 130 -16.09 -13.27 9.98
CA THR A 130 -15.31 -12.14 9.46
C THR A 130 -14.17 -11.84 10.41
N GLY A 131 -12.94 -11.80 9.87
CA GLY A 131 -11.73 -11.61 10.66
C GLY A 131 -11.03 -12.90 11.10
N ASP A 132 -11.62 -14.08 10.87
CA ASP A 132 -10.90 -15.35 10.96
C ASP A 132 -9.85 -15.43 9.84
N GLU A 133 -8.77 -16.17 10.11
CA GLU A 133 -7.82 -16.56 9.06
C GLU A 133 -8.55 -17.27 7.91
N ALA A 134 -8.12 -16.98 6.68
CA ALA A 134 -8.66 -17.57 5.47
C ALA A 134 -10.17 -17.36 5.27
N TYR A 135 -10.77 -16.35 5.92
CA TYR A 135 -12.17 -15.99 5.68
C TYR A 135 -12.41 -15.57 4.22
N TYR A 136 -11.48 -14.82 3.65
CA TYR A 136 -11.38 -14.57 2.22
C TYR A 136 -10.11 -15.20 1.66
N VAL A 137 -10.17 -15.63 0.39
CA VAL A 137 -9.02 -16.17 -0.34
C VAL A 137 -8.97 -15.55 -1.72
N LEU A 138 -7.81 -15.00 -2.10
CA LEU A 138 -7.56 -14.59 -3.48
C LEU A 138 -7.09 -15.81 -4.26
N LYS A 139 -7.86 -16.22 -5.26
CA LYS A 139 -7.57 -17.38 -6.10
C LYS A 139 -7.45 -16.99 -7.54
N GLY A 140 -6.44 -17.53 -8.22
CA GLY A 140 -6.27 -17.29 -9.64
C GLY A 140 -4.84 -17.51 -10.08
N THR A 141 -4.42 -16.71 -11.03
CA THR A 141 -3.14 -16.86 -11.71
C THR A 141 -2.21 -15.72 -11.33
N LEU A 142 -1.01 -16.06 -10.86
CA LEU A 142 0.09 -15.13 -10.65
C LEU A 142 1.15 -15.35 -11.73
N THR A 143 1.47 -14.29 -12.47
CA THR A 143 2.60 -14.24 -13.39
C THR A 143 3.70 -13.37 -12.80
N GLU A 144 4.83 -13.99 -12.53
CA GLU A 144 6.08 -13.34 -12.14
C GLU A 144 6.88 -13.05 -13.41
N ARG A 145 7.24 -11.79 -13.64
CA ARG A 145 8.14 -11.38 -14.73
C ARG A 145 9.47 -10.98 -14.12
N VAL A 146 10.55 -11.52 -14.66
CA VAL A 146 11.91 -11.23 -14.22
C VAL A 146 12.71 -10.79 -15.43
N THR A 147 13.35 -9.64 -15.32
CA THR A 147 14.31 -9.12 -16.29
C THR A 147 15.68 -9.14 -15.64
N ASP A 148 16.61 -9.90 -16.22
CA ASP A 148 17.98 -9.98 -15.71
C ASP A 148 18.83 -8.78 -16.17
N VAL A 149 20.08 -8.73 -15.69
CA VAL A 149 21.06 -7.69 -16.03
C VAL A 149 21.40 -7.62 -17.53
N ASN A 150 21.21 -8.71 -18.28
CA ASN A 150 21.37 -8.76 -19.73
C ASN A 150 20.09 -8.39 -20.51
N GLN A 151 19.09 -7.83 -19.82
CA GLN A 151 17.77 -7.48 -20.38
C GLN A 151 16.98 -8.67 -20.94
N LYS A 152 17.33 -9.91 -20.56
CA LYS A 152 16.55 -11.09 -20.91
C LYS A 152 15.36 -11.17 -19.97
N GLN A 153 14.17 -11.12 -20.55
CA GLN A 153 12.93 -11.29 -19.82
C GLN A 153 12.57 -12.79 -19.75
N SER A 154 12.26 -13.26 -18.55
CA SER A 154 11.64 -14.55 -18.29
C SER A 154 10.30 -14.35 -17.58
N SER A 155 9.41 -15.31 -17.68
CA SER A 155 8.12 -15.26 -17.01
C SER A 155 7.75 -16.62 -16.44
N LYS A 156 7.24 -16.63 -15.21
CA LYS A 156 6.77 -17.82 -14.51
C LYS A 156 5.34 -17.61 -14.06
N THR A 157 4.44 -18.40 -14.62
CA THR A 157 3.02 -18.37 -14.29
C THR A 157 2.67 -19.56 -13.40
N ARG A 158 1.84 -19.33 -12.37
CA ARG A 158 1.34 -20.38 -11.48
C ARG A 158 -0.06 -20.07 -10.97
N GLU A 159 -0.83 -21.10 -10.68
CA GLU A 159 -2.07 -20.97 -9.90
C GLU A 159 -1.72 -20.71 -8.44
N VAL A 160 -2.48 -19.85 -7.78
CA VAL A 160 -2.24 -19.42 -6.39
C VAL A 160 -3.53 -19.36 -5.59
N SER A 161 -3.39 -19.45 -4.27
CA SER A 161 -4.44 -19.25 -3.29
C SER A 161 -3.86 -18.48 -2.10
N PHE A 162 -4.18 -17.19 -1.99
CA PHE A 162 -3.68 -16.29 -0.96
C PHE A 162 -4.75 -16.13 0.12
N LYS A 163 -4.47 -16.64 1.33
CA LYS A 163 -5.41 -16.64 2.44
C LYS A 163 -5.34 -15.32 3.19
N ALA A 164 -6.48 -14.72 3.49
CA ALA A 164 -6.53 -13.54 4.35
C ALA A 164 -5.94 -13.87 5.73
N PHE A 165 -5.13 -12.97 6.26
CA PHE A 165 -4.72 -13.03 7.65
C PHE A 165 -5.87 -12.63 8.58
N PRO A 166 -5.83 -13.06 9.85
CA PRO A 166 -6.81 -12.62 10.84
C PRO A 166 -6.76 -11.09 11.01
N ALA A 167 -7.90 -10.48 11.35
CA ALA A 167 -8.03 -9.02 11.43
C ALA A 167 -7.03 -8.37 12.42
N GLU A 168 -6.69 -9.06 13.52
CA GLU A 168 -5.71 -8.59 14.50
C GLU A 168 -4.29 -8.50 13.94
N ALA A 169 -3.92 -9.39 13.01
CA ALA A 169 -2.63 -9.28 12.33
C ALA A 169 -2.54 -8.05 11.44
N SER A 170 -3.69 -7.48 11.01
CA SER A 170 -3.77 -6.24 10.22
C SER A 170 -3.81 -4.97 11.09
N ALA A 171 -3.95 -5.10 12.41
CA ALA A 171 -3.80 -3.99 13.34
C ALA A 171 -2.32 -3.88 13.75
N GLN A 172 -1.69 -2.74 13.46
CA GLN A 172 -0.34 -2.41 13.94
C GLN A 172 -0.21 -2.61 15.46
N PRO A 173 1.01 -2.93 15.97
CA PRO A 173 1.20 -3.40 17.34
C PRO A 173 0.66 -2.40 18.36
N ALA A 174 0.02 -2.94 19.40
CA ALA A 174 -0.50 -2.19 20.54
C ALA A 174 0.56 -1.21 21.10
N PRO A 175 0.14 -0.01 21.56
CA PRO A 175 1.05 0.93 22.20
C PRO A 175 1.75 0.24 23.37
N ARG A 176 3.09 0.30 23.38
CA ARG A 176 3.88 -0.09 24.55
C ARG A 176 3.67 0.97 25.61
N ASP A 177 3.19 0.53 26.78
CA ASP A 177 3.15 1.30 28.03
C ASP A 177 4.57 1.72 28.45
#